data_AF-A0A072V3T7-F1
#
_entry.id   AF-A0A072V3T7-F1
#
_cell.length_a   1.000
_cell.length_b   1.000
_cell.length_c   1.000
_cell.angle_alpha   90.00
_cell.angle_beta   90.00
_cell.angle_gamma   90.00
#
_symmetry.space_group_name_H-M   'P 1'
#
loop_
_entity.id
_entity.type
_entity.pdbx_description
1 polymer ?
#
loop_
_entity_poly.entity_id
_entity_poly.type
_entity_poly.pdbx_seq_one_letter_code
_entity_poly.pdbx_strand_id
1 'polypeptide(L)'
;MYNTDTRLIHAIAFNFVSAYRCDLLSVKLSVVTGVVKKIMSDETGLKVEEQRVIYKGKERENGEFLDVCGVKDKSKLVLIQDASSIERRFIQMRINAKIQTANRAINNVSLQLDQLAEQVSAIEKSISDGVKVPEVQIITLIEMLMKQAIRLESISAEGDASAQKILQGKRVQKCVETLDILKTSNATMKHVVVTTKWETF
;
A
#
# COMPACT_ATOMS: atom_id res chain seq x y z
N MET A 1 55.51 21.47 14.59
CA MET A 1 55.41 20.58 13.42
C MET A 1 54.33 19.56 13.69
N TYR A 2 53.11 19.81 13.22
CA TYR A 2 52.06 18.79 13.24
C TYR A 2 52.37 17.80 12.12
N ASN A 3 52.85 16.61 12.48
CA ASN A 3 53.13 15.58 11.50
C ASN A 3 51.79 15.03 10.99
N THR A 4 51.49 15.36 9.74
CA THR A 4 50.36 14.89 8.95
C THR A 4 50.58 13.43 8.56
N ASP A 5 50.35 12.50 9.49
CA ASP A 5 50.44 11.07 9.20
C ASP A 5 49.18 10.59 8.46
N THR A 6 49.13 10.99 7.20
CA THR A 6 48.08 10.70 6.20
C THR A 6 48.20 9.26 5.67
N ARG A 7 48.63 8.30 6.50
CA ARG A 7 49.21 7.02 6.05
C ARG A 7 48.35 5.78 6.19
N LEU A 8 47.05 5.89 6.42
CA LEU A 8 46.24 4.70 6.68
C LEU A 8 44.89 4.66 5.96
N ILE A 9 44.71 5.43 4.89
CA ILE A 9 43.56 5.25 4.02
C ILE A 9 44.02 4.39 2.84
N HIS A 10 43.58 3.14 2.81
CA HIS A 10 43.93 2.21 1.74
C HIS A 10 42.73 2.04 0.81
N ALA A 11 43.00 2.01 -0.49
CA ALA A 11 41.95 1.90 -1.49
C ALA A 11 41.55 0.43 -1.61
N ILE A 12 40.34 0.11 -1.18
CA ILE A 12 39.72 -1.19 -1.34
C ILE A 12 38.71 -1.08 -2.48
N ALA A 13 38.91 -1.90 -3.50
CA ALA A 13 37.95 -2.00 -4.60
C ALA A 13 36.82 -2.94 -4.17
N PHE A 14 35.58 -2.43 -4.13
CA PHE A 14 34.39 -3.25 -3.96
C PHE A 14 33.79 -3.58 -5.33
N ASN A 15 33.76 -4.87 -5.66
CA ASN A 15 32.95 -5.34 -6.77
C ASN A 15 31.56 -5.72 -6.28
N PHE A 16 30.56 -5.00 -6.76
CA PHE A 16 29.15 -5.29 -6.46
C PHE A 16 28.57 -6.20 -7.54
N VAL A 17 28.31 -7.46 -7.18
CA VAL A 17 27.94 -8.51 -8.15
C VAL A 17 26.56 -8.28 -8.77
N SER A 18 25.61 -7.65 -8.06
CA SER A 18 24.25 -7.45 -8.56
C SER A 18 24.06 -6.17 -9.40
N ALA A 19 25.05 -5.28 -9.49
CA ALA A 19 24.94 -4.05 -10.30
C ALA A 19 26.10 -3.84 -11.30
N TYR A 20 27.03 -4.79 -11.46
CA TYR A 20 28.25 -4.63 -12.27
C TYR A 20 29.01 -3.33 -11.97
N ARG A 21 28.90 -2.83 -10.74
CA ARG A 21 29.46 -1.56 -10.30
C ARG A 21 30.71 -1.82 -9.47
N CYS A 22 31.77 -1.08 -9.75
CA CYS A 22 33.01 -1.10 -8.98
C CYS A 22 33.12 0.24 -8.27
N ASP A 23 32.83 0.28 -6.98
CA ASP A 23 33.04 1.48 -6.17
C ASP A 23 34.37 1.33 -5.43
N LEU A 24 35.21 2.37 -5.53
CA LEU A 24 36.51 2.40 -4.87
C LEU A 24 36.36 3.13 -3.55
N LEU A 25 36.42 2.38 -2.43
CA LEU A 25 36.38 3.00 -1.12
C LEU A 25 37.75 3.03 -0.48
N SER A 26 38.08 4.22 -0.01
CA SER A 26 39.28 4.47 0.74
C SER A 26 38.93 4.27 2.22
N VAL A 27 39.16 3.07 2.75
CA VAL A 27 38.83 2.69 4.15
C VAL A 27 40.12 2.36 4.90
N LYS A 28 40.16 2.69 6.19
CA LYS A 28 41.27 2.31 7.05
C LYS A 28 41.28 0.79 7.29
N LEU A 29 42.43 0.13 7.18
CA LEU A 29 42.51 -1.34 7.32
C LEU A 29 42.30 -1.87 8.74
N SER A 30 42.55 -1.04 9.76
CA SER A 30 42.29 -1.39 11.16
C SER A 30 40.79 -1.36 11.51
N VAL A 31 39.93 -1.42 10.50
CA VAL A 31 38.48 -1.29 10.62
C VAL A 31 37.87 -2.66 10.54
N VAL A 32 36.81 -2.84 11.33
CA VAL A 32 36.03 -4.06 11.39
C VAL A 32 35.10 -4.14 10.17
N THR A 33 34.91 -5.34 9.62
CA THR A 33 34.05 -5.61 8.45
C THR A 33 32.64 -5.02 8.60
N GLY A 34 32.06 -5.00 9.80
CA GLY A 34 30.76 -4.37 10.06
C GLY A 34 30.73 -2.86 9.74
N VAL A 35 31.84 -2.14 9.95
CA VAL A 35 31.93 -0.71 9.60
C VAL A 35 31.97 -0.53 8.08
N VAL A 36 32.65 -1.42 7.35
CA VAL A 36 32.58 -1.43 5.88
C VAL A 36 31.15 -1.62 5.42
N LYS A 37 30.44 -2.63 5.94
CA LYS A 37 29.04 -2.87 5.58
C LYS A 37 28.17 -1.64 5.87
N LYS A 38 28.43 -0.93 6.98
CA LYS A 38 27.73 0.31 7.32
C LYS A 38 27.96 1.41 6.28
N ILE A 39 29.21 1.64 5.86
CA ILE A 39 29.53 2.61 4.81
C ILE A 39 28.84 2.21 3.49
N MET A 40 28.83 0.91 3.20
CA MET A 40 28.18 0.34 2.01
C MET A 40 26.66 0.41 2.05
N SER A 41 26.07 0.52 3.23
CA SER A 41 24.62 0.71 3.35
C SER A 41 24.19 2.04 2.76
N ASP A 42 24.99 3.10 2.93
CA ASP A 42 24.67 4.42 2.41
C ASP A 42 24.80 4.48 0.88
N GLU A 43 25.78 3.76 0.31
CA GLU A 43 26.00 3.74 -1.14
C GLU A 43 25.05 2.78 -1.89
N THR A 44 24.77 1.60 -1.31
CA THR A 44 23.98 0.56 -1.97
C THR A 44 22.50 0.58 -1.58
N GLY A 45 22.16 1.26 -0.48
CA GLY A 45 20.82 1.24 0.11
C GLY A 45 20.45 -0.09 0.78
N LEU A 46 21.37 -1.07 0.83
CA LEU A 46 21.17 -2.34 1.52
C LEU A 46 21.49 -2.20 3.00
N LYS A 47 20.72 -2.83 3.88
CA LYS A 47 21.07 -2.82 5.30
C LYS A 47 22.29 -3.69 5.58
N VAL A 48 22.94 -3.48 6.72
CA VAL A 48 24.16 -4.20 7.12
C VAL A 48 23.95 -5.72 7.15
N GLU A 49 22.77 -6.15 7.60
CA GLU A 49 22.34 -7.56 7.66
C GLU A 49 22.02 -8.18 6.30
N GLU A 50 21.79 -7.35 5.27
CA GLU A 50 21.50 -7.79 3.90
C GLU A 50 22.77 -7.91 3.06
N GLN A 51 23.93 -7.59 3.64
CA GLN A 51 25.22 -7.52 2.97
C GLN A 51 26.15 -8.65 3.42
N ARG A 52 26.77 -9.31 2.45
CA ARG A 52 27.82 -10.32 2.63
C ARG A 52 29.12 -9.83 2.00
N VAL A 53 30.19 -9.81 2.79
CA VAL A 53 31.53 -9.38 2.33
C VAL A 53 32.39 -10.62 2.14
N ILE A 54 32.93 -10.80 0.94
CA ILE A 54 33.76 -11.95 0.58
C ILE A 54 35.17 -11.46 0.23
N TYR A 55 36.17 -12.07 0.86
CA TYR A 55 37.58 -11.86 0.57
C TYR A 55 38.27 -13.20 0.31
N LYS A 56 38.91 -13.33 -0.86
CA LYS A 56 39.58 -14.57 -1.31
C LYS A 56 38.68 -15.82 -1.19
N GLY A 57 37.43 -15.69 -1.59
CA GLY A 57 36.45 -16.79 -1.56
C GLY A 57 35.88 -17.11 -0.17
N LYS A 58 36.32 -16.42 0.90
CA LYS A 58 35.79 -16.60 2.26
C LYS A 58 34.95 -15.40 2.68
N GLU A 59 33.76 -15.67 3.18
CA GLU A 59 32.89 -14.66 3.79
C GLU A 59 33.47 -14.14 5.11
N ARG A 60 33.26 -12.86 5.38
CA ARG A 60 33.75 -12.15 6.55
C ARG A 60 32.64 -11.68 7.45
N GLU A 61 32.82 -11.96 8.74
CA GLU A 61 31.84 -11.62 9.76
C GLU A 61 31.99 -10.18 10.23
N ASN A 62 30.90 -9.62 10.78
CA ASN A 62 30.85 -8.23 11.20
C ASN A 62 31.84 -7.89 12.32
N GLY A 63 32.41 -8.86 13.04
CA GLY A 63 33.39 -8.63 14.10
C GLY A 63 34.86 -8.76 13.65
N GLU A 64 35.10 -9.22 12.42
CA GLU A 64 36.47 -9.46 11.93
C GLU A 64 37.12 -8.15 11.44
N PHE A 65 38.35 -7.90 11.89
CA PHE A 65 39.18 -6.81 11.37
C PHE A 65 39.77 -7.19 10.00
N LEU A 66 39.79 -6.23 9.07
CA LEU A 66 40.22 -6.48 7.69
C LEU A 66 41.71 -6.83 7.58
N ASP A 67 42.55 -6.17 8.39
CA ASP A 67 43.99 -6.46 8.48
C ASP A 67 44.28 -7.89 8.97
N VAL A 68 43.56 -8.36 10.00
CA VAL A 68 43.63 -9.75 10.50
C VAL A 68 43.18 -10.74 9.43
N CYS A 69 42.22 -10.35 8.59
CA CYS A 69 41.78 -11.14 7.43
C CYS A 69 42.79 -11.17 6.27
N GLY A 70 43.91 -10.43 6.38
CA GLY A 70 44.95 -10.34 5.37
C GLY A 70 44.56 -9.46 4.18
N VAL A 71 43.59 -8.55 4.36
CA VAL A 71 43.33 -7.45 3.42
C VAL A 71 44.56 -6.53 3.46
N LYS A 72 44.93 -5.96 2.31
CA LYS A 72 46.05 -5.02 2.14
C LYS A 72 45.61 -3.88 1.21
N ASP A 73 46.50 -2.92 0.96
CA ASP A 73 46.28 -1.92 -0.08
C ASP A 73 45.88 -2.57 -1.41
N LYS A 74 44.93 -1.96 -2.12
CA LYS A 74 44.43 -2.43 -3.43
C LYS A 74 43.83 -3.84 -3.42
N SER A 75 43.52 -4.37 -2.23
CA SER A 75 42.79 -5.63 -2.12
C SER A 75 41.38 -5.49 -2.65
N LYS A 76 40.90 -6.56 -3.28
CA LYS A 76 39.56 -6.62 -3.83
C LYS A 76 38.63 -7.33 -2.87
N LEU A 77 37.60 -6.63 -2.41
CA LEU A 77 36.50 -7.20 -1.65
C LEU A 77 35.29 -7.34 -2.58
N VAL A 78 34.52 -8.39 -2.38
CA VAL A 78 33.27 -8.60 -3.12
C VAL A 78 32.12 -8.41 -2.16
N LEU A 79 31.26 -7.44 -2.45
CA LEU A 79 30.03 -7.23 -1.71
C LEU A 79 28.90 -7.90 -2.48
N ILE A 80 28.17 -8.78 -1.80
CA ILE A 80 27.03 -9.50 -2.37
C ILE A 80 25.83 -9.26 -1.46
N GLN A 81 24.66 -9.08 -2.04
CA GLN A 81 23.42 -9.08 -1.29
C GLN A 81 23.08 -10.50 -0.83
N ASP A 82 22.67 -10.64 0.44
CA ASP A 82 22.27 -11.93 0.99
C ASP A 82 21.02 -12.49 0.28
N ALA A 83 21.07 -13.75 -0.15
CA ALA A 83 19.98 -14.40 -0.87
C ALA A 83 18.69 -14.45 -0.02
N SER A 84 18.81 -14.64 1.30
CA SER A 84 17.66 -14.64 2.21
C SER A 84 16.99 -13.26 2.29
N SER A 85 17.76 -12.17 2.14
CA SER A 85 17.22 -10.81 2.10
C SER A 85 16.45 -10.55 0.81
N ILE A 86 16.96 -11.05 -0.32
CA ILE A 86 16.31 -10.96 -1.63
C ILE A 86 14.96 -11.69 -1.56
N GLU A 87 14.95 -12.92 -1.06
CA GLU A 87 13.72 -13.72 -0.93
C GLU A 87 12.69 -13.04 -0.02
N ARG A 88 13.10 -12.56 1.16
CA ARG A 88 12.22 -11.80 2.07
C ARG A 88 11.62 -10.58 1.38
N ARG A 89 12.42 -9.83 0.63
CA ARG A 89 11.95 -8.66 -0.12
C ARG A 89 10.93 -9.03 -1.19
N PHE A 90 11.14 -10.12 -1.92
CA PHE A 90 10.18 -10.61 -2.91
C PHE A 90 8.87 -11.05 -2.27
N ILE A 91 8.91 -11.79 -1.16
CA ILE A 91 7.71 -12.19 -0.42
C ILE A 91 6.94 -10.96 0.04
N GLN A 92 7.64 -9.99 0.64
CA GLN A 92 7.02 -8.75 1.10
C GLN A 92 6.40 -7.94 -0.04
N MET A 93 7.06 -7.85 -1.21
CA MET A 93 6.51 -7.20 -2.40
C MET A 93 5.19 -7.85 -2.85
N ARG A 94 5.13 -9.18 -2.85
CA ARG A 94 3.91 -9.91 -3.23
C ARG A 94 2.77 -9.68 -2.23
N ILE A 95 3.08 -9.66 -0.93
CA ILE A 95 2.09 -9.34 0.11
C ILE A 95 1.59 -7.89 -0.06
N ASN A 96 2.50 -6.94 -0.22
CA ASN A 96 2.15 -5.53 -0.42
C ASN A 96 1.29 -5.34 -1.68
N ALA A 97 1.59 -6.04 -2.77
CA ALA A 97 0.79 -5.98 -4.01
C ALA A 97 -0.64 -6.50 -3.80
N LYS A 98 -0.81 -7.58 -3.02
CA LYS A 98 -2.15 -8.09 -2.64
C LYS A 98 -2.91 -7.06 -1.80
N ILE A 99 -2.29 -6.50 -0.77
CA ILE A 99 -2.88 -5.47 0.09
C ILE A 99 -3.31 -4.26 -0.73
N GLN A 100 -2.44 -3.76 -1.61
CA GLN A 100 -2.77 -2.63 -2.48
C GLN A 100 -3.93 -2.94 -3.42
N THR A 101 -4.02 -4.16 -3.93
CA THR A 101 -5.11 -4.57 -4.81
C THR A 101 -6.44 -4.60 -4.06
N ALA A 102 -6.46 -5.15 -2.84
CA ALA A 102 -7.64 -5.14 -1.98
C ALA A 102 -8.07 -3.69 -1.65
N ASN A 103 -7.13 -2.83 -1.22
CA ASN A 103 -7.41 -1.44 -0.90
C ASN A 103 -7.97 -0.66 -2.09
N ARG A 104 -7.40 -0.84 -3.29
CA ARG A 104 -7.95 -0.22 -4.52
C ARG A 104 -9.37 -0.67 -4.80
N ALA A 105 -9.67 -1.97 -4.66
CA ALA A 105 -11.01 -2.50 -4.87
C ALA A 105 -12.01 -1.93 -3.86
N ILE A 106 -11.64 -1.87 -2.57
CA ILE A 106 -12.48 -1.31 -1.50
C ILE A 106 -12.73 0.18 -1.75
N ASN A 107 -11.69 0.95 -2.10
CA ASN A 107 -11.83 2.39 -2.39
C ASN A 107 -12.73 2.65 -3.60
N ASN A 108 -12.63 1.82 -4.64
CA ASN A 108 -13.54 1.92 -5.78
C ASN A 108 -14.99 1.66 -5.37
N VAL A 109 -15.25 0.70 -4.49
CA VAL A 109 -16.60 0.50 -3.95
C VAL A 109 -17.03 1.69 -3.09
N SER A 110 -16.15 2.22 -2.24
CA SER A 110 -16.44 3.42 -1.42
C SER A 110 -16.90 4.60 -2.28
N LEU A 111 -16.17 4.91 -3.36
CA LEU A 111 -16.54 5.98 -4.30
C LEU A 111 -17.92 5.77 -4.93
N GLN A 112 -18.23 4.54 -5.33
CA GLN A 112 -19.55 4.22 -5.88
C GLN A 112 -20.64 4.32 -4.81
N LEU A 113 -20.34 3.93 -3.56
CA LEU A 113 -21.27 4.09 -2.46
C LEU A 113 -21.53 5.54 -2.10
N ASP A 114 -20.54 6.43 -2.23
CA ASP A 114 -20.74 7.87 -2.00
C ASP A 114 -21.77 8.43 -2.99
N GLN A 115 -21.68 8.06 -4.27
CA GLN A 115 -22.62 8.47 -5.32
C GLN A 115 -24.03 7.90 -5.10
N LEU A 116 -24.12 6.64 -4.66
CA LEU A 116 -25.42 6.01 -4.37
C LEU A 116 -26.06 6.65 -3.14
N ALA A 117 -25.27 6.93 -2.10
CA ALA A 117 -25.76 7.59 -0.89
C ALA A 117 -26.29 9.00 -1.16
N GLU A 118 -25.66 9.74 -2.08
CA GLU A 118 -26.18 11.04 -2.54
C GLU A 118 -27.55 10.91 -3.20
N GLN A 119 -27.75 9.88 -4.04
CA GLN A 119 -29.07 9.57 -4.62
C GLN A 119 -30.10 9.16 -3.56
N VAL A 120 -29.71 8.38 -2.54
CA VAL A 120 -30.59 8.06 -1.40
C VAL A 120 -31.06 9.33 -0.72
N SER A 121 -30.15 10.26 -0.44
CA SER A 121 -30.47 11.53 0.21
C SER A 121 -31.42 12.40 -0.64
N ALA A 122 -31.23 12.41 -1.96
CA ALA A 122 -32.13 13.13 -2.87
C ALA A 122 -33.56 12.53 -2.89
N ILE A 123 -33.68 11.20 -2.87
CA ILE A 123 -34.98 10.51 -2.77
C ILE A 123 -35.64 10.79 -1.41
N GLU A 124 -34.87 10.70 -0.33
CA GLU A 124 -35.33 10.98 1.04
C GLU A 124 -35.90 12.40 1.15
N LYS A 125 -35.19 13.38 0.58
CA LYS A 125 -35.64 14.77 0.52
C LYS A 125 -36.92 14.92 -0.30
N SER A 126 -36.98 14.32 -1.49
CA SER A 126 -38.16 14.40 -2.37
C SER A 126 -39.42 13.86 -1.68
N ILE A 127 -39.30 12.73 -0.99
CA ILE A 127 -40.41 12.11 -0.25
C ILE A 127 -40.82 12.98 0.94
N SER A 128 -39.85 13.57 1.65
CA SER A 128 -40.08 14.50 2.76
C SER A 128 -40.78 15.79 2.29
N ASP A 129 -40.49 16.24 1.07
CA ASP A 129 -41.16 17.38 0.40
C ASP A 129 -42.55 17.01 -0.16
N GLY A 130 -43.02 15.77 0.02
CA GLY A 130 -44.34 15.33 -0.45
C GLY A 130 -44.39 14.94 -1.93
N VAL A 131 -43.24 14.81 -2.60
CA VAL A 131 -43.14 14.41 -4.00
C VAL A 131 -43.07 12.89 -4.12
N LYS A 132 -43.98 12.31 -4.90
CA LYS A 132 -44.00 10.87 -5.17
C LYS A 132 -42.86 10.48 -6.11
N VAL A 133 -42.02 9.55 -5.67
CA VAL A 133 -40.90 9.02 -6.46
C VAL A 133 -41.35 7.72 -7.17
N PRO A 134 -40.98 7.48 -8.44
CA PRO A 134 -41.28 6.22 -9.10
C PRO A 134 -40.66 5.02 -8.35
N GLU A 135 -41.46 4.01 -8.02
CA GLU A 135 -41.00 2.85 -7.23
C GLU A 135 -39.80 2.14 -7.88
N VAL A 136 -39.78 2.08 -9.21
CA VAL A 136 -38.67 1.51 -9.99
C VAL A 136 -37.32 2.19 -9.68
N GLN A 137 -37.30 3.49 -9.39
CA GLN A 137 -36.06 4.20 -9.04
C GLN A 137 -35.52 3.72 -7.68
N ILE A 138 -36.41 3.55 -6.70
CA ILE A 138 -36.04 3.05 -5.36
C ILE A 138 -35.52 1.61 -5.46
N ILE A 139 -36.23 0.74 -6.18
CA ILE A 139 -35.83 -0.66 -6.38
C ILE A 139 -34.47 -0.74 -7.09
N THR A 140 -34.28 0.02 -8.17
CA THR A 140 -33.02 0.04 -8.91
C THR A 140 -31.86 0.49 -8.02
N LEU A 141 -32.07 1.48 -7.16
CA LEU A 141 -31.04 1.97 -6.24
C LEU A 141 -30.67 0.93 -5.17
N ILE A 142 -31.66 0.20 -4.64
CA ILE A 142 -31.43 -0.96 -3.75
C ILE A 142 -30.59 -2.03 -4.47
N GLU A 143 -30.94 -2.39 -5.70
CA GLU A 143 -30.18 -3.37 -6.49
C GLU A 143 -28.73 -2.92 -6.73
N MET A 144 -28.51 -1.63 -7.01
CA MET A 144 -27.16 -1.08 -7.17
C MET A 144 -26.35 -1.15 -5.87
N LEU A 145 -26.97 -0.87 -4.72
CA LEU A 145 -26.35 -1.02 -3.40
C LEU A 145 -26.03 -2.49 -3.09
N MET A 146 -26.95 -3.41 -3.37
CA MET A 146 -26.73 -4.86 -3.18
C MET A 146 -25.60 -5.39 -4.06
N LYS A 147 -25.46 -4.89 -5.31
CA LYS A 147 -24.30 -5.20 -6.16
C LYS A 147 -22.99 -4.76 -5.51
N GLN A 148 -22.96 -3.60 -4.83
CA GLN A 148 -21.76 -3.19 -4.07
C GLN A 148 -21.49 -4.10 -2.87
N ALA A 149 -22.53 -4.58 -2.18
CA ALA A 149 -22.38 -5.53 -1.07
C ALA A 149 -21.68 -6.82 -1.53
N ILE A 150 -22.16 -7.42 -2.62
CA ILE A 150 -21.59 -8.64 -3.21
C ILE A 150 -20.14 -8.41 -3.63
N ARG A 151 -19.85 -7.25 -4.23
CA ARG A 151 -18.48 -6.89 -4.61
C ARG A 151 -17.58 -6.77 -3.38
N LEU A 152 -18.02 -6.14 -2.30
CA LEU A 152 -17.25 -6.09 -1.04
C LEU A 152 -16.98 -7.49 -0.49
N GLU A 153 -17.99 -8.36 -0.48
CA GLU A 153 -17.85 -9.73 0.02
C GLU A 153 -16.77 -10.51 -0.74
N SER A 154 -16.72 -10.35 -2.07
CA SER A 154 -15.72 -11.00 -2.93
C SER A 154 -14.27 -10.56 -2.71
N ILE A 155 -14.03 -9.42 -2.05
CA ILE A 155 -12.68 -8.91 -1.80
C ILE A 155 -12.05 -9.66 -0.61
N SER A 156 -10.96 -10.38 -0.87
CA SER A 156 -10.08 -10.91 0.19
C SER A 156 -9.23 -9.78 0.77
N ALA A 157 -9.42 -9.48 2.06
CA ALA A 157 -8.75 -8.39 2.77
C ALA A 157 -8.41 -8.82 4.20
N GLU A 158 -7.24 -8.41 4.67
CA GLU A 158 -6.71 -8.69 6.01
C GLU A 158 -6.26 -7.38 6.68
N GLY A 159 -6.13 -7.40 8.02
CA GLY A 159 -5.70 -6.22 8.78
C GLY A 159 -6.60 -4.99 8.54
N ASP A 160 -5.98 -3.84 8.32
CA ASP A 160 -6.68 -2.55 8.12
C ASP A 160 -7.65 -2.56 6.94
N ALA A 161 -7.32 -3.28 5.86
CA ALA A 161 -8.19 -3.41 4.69
C ALA A 161 -9.50 -4.14 5.06
N SER A 162 -9.43 -5.12 5.97
CA SER A 162 -10.62 -5.81 6.48
C SER A 162 -11.51 -4.87 7.28
N ALA A 163 -10.92 -4.02 8.14
CA ALA A 163 -11.67 -3.01 8.87
C ALA A 163 -12.38 -2.01 7.93
N GLN A 164 -11.69 -1.57 6.87
CA GLN A 164 -12.30 -0.71 5.83
C GLN A 164 -13.44 -1.41 5.09
N LYS A 165 -13.27 -2.68 4.70
CA LYS A 165 -14.32 -3.49 4.06
C LYS A 165 -15.57 -3.59 4.95
N ILE A 166 -15.40 -3.84 6.25
CA ILE A 166 -16.51 -3.91 7.21
C ILE A 166 -17.23 -2.56 7.32
N LEU A 167 -16.48 -1.45 7.37
CA LEU A 167 -17.06 -0.11 7.39
C LEU A 167 -17.93 0.16 6.16
N GLN A 168 -17.44 -0.16 4.96
CA GLN A 168 -18.23 0.02 3.74
C GLN A 168 -19.48 -0.88 3.73
N GLY A 169 -19.38 -2.11 4.24
CA GLY A 169 -20.54 -3.00 4.40
C GLY A 169 -21.64 -2.39 5.27
N LYS A 170 -21.28 -1.79 6.42
CA LYS A 170 -22.24 -1.07 7.27
C LYS A 170 -22.89 0.12 6.56
N ARG A 171 -22.13 0.84 5.72
CA ARG A 171 -22.67 1.95 4.92
C ARG A 171 -23.70 1.48 3.89
N VAL A 172 -23.42 0.37 3.20
CA VAL A 172 -24.37 -0.25 2.26
C VAL A 172 -25.65 -0.60 2.99
N GLN A 173 -25.54 -1.33 4.11
CA GLN A 173 -26.68 -1.77 4.89
C GLN A 173 -27.56 -0.59 5.32
N LYS A 174 -26.95 0.47 5.88
CA LYS A 174 -27.69 1.67 6.29
C LYS A 174 -28.45 2.30 5.13
N CYS A 175 -27.84 2.40 3.94
CA CYS A 175 -28.52 2.98 2.77
C CYS A 175 -29.71 2.14 2.32
N VAL A 176 -29.58 0.80 2.34
CA VAL A 176 -30.67 -0.12 1.98
C VAL A 176 -31.82 -0.01 2.98
N GLU A 177 -31.54 -0.03 4.27
CA GLU A 177 -32.54 0.14 5.33
C GLU A 177 -33.30 1.46 5.19
N THR A 178 -32.60 2.56 4.87
CA THR A 178 -33.24 3.86 4.58
C THR A 178 -34.17 3.75 3.37
N LEU A 179 -33.73 3.14 2.26
CA LEU A 179 -34.56 3.00 1.07
C LEU A 179 -35.79 2.11 1.30
N ASP A 180 -35.71 1.06 2.12
CA ASP A 180 -36.86 0.20 2.45
C ASP A 180 -37.94 0.97 3.23
N ILE A 181 -37.51 1.84 4.16
CA ILE A 181 -38.40 2.75 4.87
C ILE A 181 -39.05 3.73 3.88
N LEU A 182 -38.24 4.36 3.02
CA LEU A 182 -38.71 5.32 2.02
C LEU A 182 -39.66 4.68 1.01
N LYS A 183 -39.43 3.43 0.60
CA LYS A 183 -40.33 2.67 -0.27
C LYS A 183 -41.72 2.56 0.33
N THR A 184 -41.79 2.21 1.62
CA THR A 184 -43.05 2.08 2.35
C THR A 184 -43.76 3.42 2.48
N SER A 185 -43.04 4.46 2.91
CA SER A 185 -43.59 5.82 3.02
C SER A 185 -44.13 6.32 1.67
N ASN A 186 -43.38 6.13 0.59
CA ASN A 186 -43.75 6.57 -0.76
C ASN A 186 -44.98 5.83 -1.33
N ALA A 187 -45.19 4.56 -0.96
CA ALA A 187 -46.39 3.81 -1.32
C ALA A 187 -47.67 4.39 -0.69
N THR A 188 -47.57 4.94 0.52
CA THR A 188 -48.70 5.56 1.24
C THR A 188 -49.08 6.96 0.72
N MET A 189 -48.24 7.57 -0.13
CA MET A 189 -48.50 8.91 -0.67
C MET A 189 -49.65 8.89 -1.69
N LYS A 190 -50.70 9.65 -1.40
CA LYS A 190 -51.84 9.86 -2.29
C LYS A 190 -51.38 10.64 -3.53
N HIS A 191 -51.88 10.23 -4.71
CA HIS A 191 -51.62 10.95 -5.95
C HIS A 191 -52.28 12.34 -5.88
N VAL A 192 -51.48 13.41 -5.85
CA VAL A 192 -52.01 14.78 -5.97
C VAL A 192 -52.48 14.95 -7.43
N VAL A 193 -53.78 14.82 -7.66
CA VAL A 193 -54.41 15.19 -8.93
C VAL A 193 -54.57 16.70 -8.92
N VAL A 194 -53.78 17.41 -9.73
CA VAL A 194 -54.03 18.81 -10.05
C VAL A 194 -55.31 18.87 -10.87
N THR A 195 -56.44 19.18 -10.25
CA THR A 195 -57.69 19.45 -10.96
C THR A 195 -57.63 20.89 -11.49
N THR A 196 -57.09 21.06 -12.69
CA THR A 196 -57.30 22.29 -13.47
C THR A 196 -58.78 22.36 -13.84
N LYS A 197 -59.54 23.14 -13.06
CA LYS A 197 -60.90 23.56 -13.44
C LYS A 197 -60.79 24.44 -14.68
N TRP A 198 -61.23 23.93 -15.81
CA TRP A 198 -61.52 24.76 -16.98
C TRP A 198 -62.88 25.42 -16.77
N GLU A 199 -62.90 26.72 -16.50
CA GLU A 199 -64.12 27.51 -16.61
C GLU A 199 -64.41 27.72 -18.09
N THR A 200 -65.61 27.30 -18.51
CA THR A 200 -66.13 27.50 -19.86
C THR A 200 -66.73 28.90 -19.93
N PHE A 201 -66.27 29.70 -20.91
CA PHE A 201 -66.78 31.05 -21.23
C PHE A 201 -68.19 31.00 -21.79
#